data_AF-F6FTX3-F1
#
_entry.id   AF-F6FTX3-F1
#
_cell.length_a   1.000
_cell.length_b   1.000
_cell.length_c   1.000
_cell.angle_alpha   90.00
_cell.angle_beta   90.00
_cell.angle_gamma   90.00
#
_symmetry.space_group_name_H-M   'P 1'
#
loop_
_entity.id
_entity.type
_entity.pdbx_description
1 polymer ?
#
loop_
_entity_poly.entity_id
_entity_poly.type
_entity_poly.pdbx_seq_one_letter_code
_entity_poly.pdbx_strand_id
1 'polypeptide(L)'
;MTATALWIGTYPRPDGAPGGGEGVWRVELADGRFAAHDLVVTSTAPSFLALHPSGRTLYAVAETAPGALAAFDVEGDVLTPAGGVPSGGDEPCHVVATDDEVWVANYGDGVAAAVPVDPASGAFAAEQPATHPHAGSGPHPDRQQGPHAHFVAVDGDRVLVCDLGTDQLRTYPRGAATAATPQGTEDAGVAATLPPGTGPRHLVRLPGDVLAVVGELDAQVHLLVPDGDGWAHTGSVPATAVPIPEGSVAQPSHVALSPDGTVLTVGVRGPDVLAVHRVLDDGGTARLHHLADVELGTDAWPRHHAVLTSPDGEGDGALTVVVAAQGTGELLALRVDPVSGTGEVTDRLSLPTPPACVLEARP
;
A
#
# COMPACT_ATOMS: atom_id res chain seq x y z
N MET A 1 -19.09 -13.20 18.18
CA MET A 1 -18.54 -11.98 17.58
C MET A 1 -17.05 -12.03 17.78
N THR A 2 -16.33 -12.31 16.70
CA THR A 2 -14.88 -12.48 16.67
C THR A 2 -14.24 -11.12 16.46
N ALA A 3 -13.20 -10.80 17.24
CA ALA A 3 -12.43 -9.58 17.03
C ALA A 3 -11.44 -9.80 15.87
N THR A 4 -11.26 -8.78 15.03
CA THR A 4 -10.23 -8.76 13.99
C THR A 4 -8.97 -8.15 14.58
N ALA A 5 -7.85 -8.89 14.47
CA ALA A 5 -6.53 -8.38 14.87
C ALA A 5 -5.85 -7.73 13.67
N LEU A 6 -5.23 -6.57 13.91
CA LEU A 6 -4.55 -5.75 12.89
C LEU A 6 -3.11 -5.49 13.33
N TRP A 7 -2.18 -5.57 12.40
CA TRP A 7 -0.83 -5.03 12.52
C TRP A 7 -0.79 -3.62 11.96
N ILE A 8 -0.21 -2.69 12.73
CA ILE A 8 -0.15 -1.27 12.37
C ILE A 8 1.30 -0.85 12.31
N GLY A 9 1.74 -0.49 11.10
CA GLY A 9 3.03 0.15 10.86
C GLY A 9 2.97 1.63 11.22
N THR A 10 4.09 2.21 11.64
CA THR A 10 4.15 3.61 12.11
C THR A 10 5.38 4.33 11.57
N TYR A 11 5.31 5.66 11.53
CA TYR A 11 6.48 6.52 11.35
C TYR A 11 7.06 6.96 12.70
N PRO A 12 8.36 7.32 12.76
CA PRO A 12 8.88 8.06 13.90
C PRO A 12 8.17 9.42 14.02
N ARG A 13 8.07 9.95 15.23
CA ARG A 13 7.68 11.35 15.39
C ARG A 13 8.79 12.26 14.86
N PRO A 14 8.47 13.37 14.17
CA PRO A 14 9.46 14.35 13.72
C PRO A 14 10.35 14.91 14.84
N ASP A 15 9.86 14.90 16.09
CA ASP A 15 10.50 15.43 17.30
C ASP A 15 10.69 14.37 18.41
N GLY A 16 10.48 13.09 18.11
CA GLY A 16 10.50 12.00 19.09
C GLY A 16 11.90 11.56 19.46
N ALA A 17 12.14 11.33 20.76
CA ALA A 17 13.26 10.49 21.18
C ALA A 17 13.04 9.04 20.66
N PRO A 18 14.11 8.32 20.30
CA PRO A 18 14.02 6.88 20.01
C PRO A 18 13.25 6.14 21.10
N GLY A 19 12.32 5.26 20.72
CA GLY A 19 11.48 4.53 21.67
C GLY A 19 10.15 5.22 22.05
N GLY A 20 9.78 6.31 21.39
CA GLY A 20 8.51 7.04 21.59
C GLY A 20 7.24 6.34 21.08
N GLY A 21 7.23 5.00 20.95
CA GLY A 21 6.11 4.22 20.42
C GLY A 21 6.25 3.82 18.94
N GLU A 22 7.37 4.11 18.31
CA GLU A 22 7.67 3.68 16.93
C GLU A 22 7.87 2.17 16.88
N GLY A 23 7.22 1.52 15.92
CA GLY A 23 7.22 0.07 15.78
C GLY A 23 5.97 -0.47 15.13
N VAL A 24 5.78 -1.78 15.27
CA VAL A 24 4.55 -2.46 14.85
C VAL A 24 3.64 -2.60 16.06
N TRP A 25 2.42 -2.07 15.93
CA TRP A 25 1.38 -2.20 16.93
C TRP A 25 0.42 -3.31 16.55
N ARG A 26 -0.16 -3.93 17.56
CA ARG A 26 -1.29 -4.84 17.44
C ARG A 26 -2.53 -4.10 17.88
N VAL A 27 -3.58 -4.11 17.07
CA VAL A 27 -4.87 -3.47 17.37
C VAL A 27 -6.00 -4.48 17.19
N GLU A 28 -6.89 -4.57 18.16
CA GLU A 28 -8.13 -5.34 18.03
C GLU A 28 -9.29 -4.43 17.63
N LEU A 29 -10.03 -4.84 16.61
CA LEU A 29 -11.32 -4.27 16.25
C LEU A 29 -12.42 -5.29 16.54
N ALA A 30 -13.40 -4.91 17.36
CA ALA A 30 -14.58 -5.70 17.66
C ALA A 30 -15.83 -4.86 17.38
N ASP A 31 -16.76 -5.39 16.58
CA ASP A 31 -18.03 -4.75 16.23
C ASP A 31 -17.86 -3.31 15.70
N GLY A 32 -16.83 -3.09 14.88
CA GLY A 32 -16.51 -1.78 14.28
C GLY A 32 -15.93 -0.76 15.27
N ARG A 33 -15.46 -1.20 16.44
CA ARG A 33 -14.85 -0.35 17.48
C ARG A 33 -13.52 -0.92 17.93
N PHE A 34 -12.59 -0.06 18.34
CA PHE A 34 -11.29 -0.50 18.83
C PHE A 34 -11.43 -1.06 20.26
N ALA A 35 -10.95 -2.27 20.49
CA ALA A 35 -11.10 -2.99 21.76
C ALA A 35 -9.81 -3.01 22.58
N ALA A 36 -8.66 -3.15 21.93
CA ALA A 36 -7.35 -3.20 22.56
C ALA A 36 -6.26 -2.73 21.58
N HIS A 37 -5.14 -2.25 22.11
CA HIS A 37 -3.95 -1.96 21.31
C HIS A 37 -2.68 -2.06 22.15
N ASP A 38 -1.62 -2.62 21.58
CA ASP A 38 -0.33 -2.81 22.23
C ASP A 38 0.81 -2.63 21.22
N LEU A 39 1.89 -1.98 21.63
CA LEU A 39 3.14 -2.02 20.87
C LEU A 39 3.77 -3.39 21.06
N VAL A 40 3.80 -4.21 20.00
CA VAL A 40 4.30 -5.59 20.09
C VAL A 40 5.77 -5.71 19.73
N VAL A 41 6.30 -4.81 18.89
CA VAL A 41 7.73 -4.76 18.59
C VAL A 41 8.15 -3.35 18.20
N THR A 42 9.26 -2.88 18.78
CA THR A 42 9.92 -1.66 18.33
C THR A 42 10.70 -1.94 17.06
N SER A 43 10.49 -1.12 16.02
CA SER A 43 11.19 -1.20 14.75
C SER A 43 11.42 0.21 14.22
N THR A 44 12.46 0.41 13.43
CA THR A 44 12.75 1.72 12.81
C THR A 44 11.87 1.91 11.59
N ALA A 45 11.12 3.01 11.57
CA ALA A 45 10.21 3.46 10.52
C ALA A 45 9.48 2.34 9.77
N PRO A 46 8.72 1.46 10.45
CA PRO A 46 7.93 0.39 9.83
C PRO A 46 6.70 0.97 9.13
N SER A 47 6.92 1.75 8.08
CA SER A 47 5.88 2.51 7.39
C SER A 47 4.97 1.65 6.51
N PHE A 48 5.43 0.45 6.13
CA PHE A 48 4.68 -0.54 5.37
C PHE A 48 4.99 -1.96 5.84
N LEU A 49 3.97 -2.82 5.85
CA LEU A 49 4.04 -4.19 6.34
C LEU A 49 3.56 -5.17 5.26
N ALA A 50 4.12 -6.37 5.24
CA ALA A 50 3.61 -7.49 4.45
C ALA A 50 3.69 -8.79 5.24
N LEU A 51 2.66 -9.62 5.13
CA LEU A 51 2.66 -10.96 5.70
C LEU A 51 3.12 -11.96 4.62
N HIS A 52 4.04 -12.85 4.96
CA HIS A 52 4.33 -14.01 4.12
C HIS A 52 3.04 -14.84 3.95
N PRO A 53 2.77 -15.47 2.79
CA PRO A 53 1.54 -16.23 2.57
C PRO A 53 1.28 -17.37 3.58
N SER A 54 2.33 -17.91 4.21
CA SER A 54 2.20 -18.90 5.29
C SER A 54 1.60 -18.33 6.59
N GLY A 55 1.54 -17.00 6.74
CA GLY A 55 1.12 -16.31 7.95
C GLY A 55 2.12 -16.35 9.11
N ARG A 56 3.30 -16.93 8.89
CA ARG A 56 4.30 -17.19 9.95
C ARG A 56 5.37 -16.11 10.08
N THR A 57 5.51 -15.26 9.07
CA THR A 57 6.52 -14.19 9.05
C THR A 57 5.88 -12.90 8.59
N LEU A 58 6.10 -11.84 9.36
CA LEU A 58 5.76 -10.47 9.01
C LEU A 58 7.03 -9.74 8.60
N TYR A 59 6.99 -9.07 7.47
CA TYR A 59 8.05 -8.16 7.03
C TYR A 59 7.62 -6.72 7.25
N ALA A 60 8.56 -5.89 7.66
CA ALA A 60 8.41 -4.44 7.73
C ALA A 60 9.55 -3.77 6.97
N VAL A 61 9.23 -2.74 6.18
CA VAL A 61 10.27 -1.82 5.71
C VAL A 61 10.86 -1.04 6.87
N ALA A 62 12.10 -0.58 6.75
CA ALA A 62 12.64 0.48 7.58
C ALA A 62 12.91 1.67 6.67
N GLU A 63 11.93 2.59 6.58
CA GLU A 63 11.94 3.74 5.67
C GLU A 63 12.99 4.78 6.11
N THR A 64 14.24 4.48 5.77
CA THR A 64 15.45 5.23 6.12
C THR A 64 16.40 5.23 4.93
N ALA A 65 17.44 6.06 4.97
CA ALA A 65 18.49 6.09 3.95
C ALA A 65 19.87 5.88 4.61
N PRO A 66 20.54 4.72 4.42
CA PRO A 66 20.11 3.57 3.63
C PRO A 66 18.96 2.77 4.26
N GLY A 67 18.13 2.14 3.44
CA GLY A 67 16.96 1.38 3.86
C GLY A 67 17.22 -0.08 4.24
N ALA A 68 16.26 -0.67 4.94
CA ALA A 68 16.31 -2.09 5.33
C ALA A 68 14.92 -2.76 5.30
N LEU A 69 14.92 -4.09 5.35
CA LEU A 69 13.78 -4.94 5.65
C LEU A 69 14.03 -5.66 6.98
N ALA A 70 13.05 -5.63 7.87
CA ALA A 70 13.03 -6.43 9.10
C ALA A 70 12.00 -7.56 8.96
N ALA A 71 12.33 -8.74 9.48
CA ALA A 71 11.44 -9.89 9.55
C ALA A 71 11.13 -10.24 11.01
N PHE A 72 9.88 -10.64 11.26
CA PHE A 72 9.40 -11.06 12.57
C PHE A 72 8.62 -12.37 12.45
N ASP A 73 8.95 -13.35 13.29
CA ASP A 73 8.14 -14.55 13.47
C ASP A 73 6.80 -14.18 14.10
N VAL A 74 5.72 -14.73 13.56
CA VAL A 74 4.34 -14.51 13.98
C VAL A 74 3.85 -15.72 14.76
N GLU A 75 3.64 -15.55 16.07
CA GLU A 75 3.06 -16.56 16.95
C GLU A 75 1.81 -16.02 17.65
N GLY A 76 0.65 -16.28 17.06
CA GLY A 76 -0.62 -15.79 17.61
C GLY A 76 -0.77 -14.28 17.41
N ASP A 77 -0.59 -13.52 18.49
CA ASP A 77 -0.59 -12.05 18.54
C ASP A 77 0.80 -11.49 18.92
N VAL A 78 1.83 -12.33 18.89
CA VAL A 78 3.21 -11.97 19.27
C VAL A 78 4.08 -11.91 18.02
N LEU A 79 4.91 -10.86 17.95
CA LEU A 79 5.96 -10.70 16.96
C LEU A 79 7.33 -10.85 17.62
N THR A 80 8.15 -11.78 17.12
CA THR A 80 9.53 -11.98 17.60
C THR A 80 10.51 -11.65 16.48
N PRO A 81 11.54 -10.81 16.71
CA PRO A 81 12.54 -10.51 15.69
C PRO A 81 13.20 -11.77 15.13
N ALA A 82 13.14 -11.95 13.80
CA ALA A 82 13.63 -13.14 13.09
C ALA A 82 14.84 -12.83 12.19
N GLY A 83 15.04 -11.57 11.79
CA GLY A 83 16.20 -11.14 11.02
C GLY A 83 16.00 -9.80 10.32
N GLY A 84 17.00 -9.39 9.55
CA GLY A 84 16.91 -8.20 8.72
C GLY A 84 18.00 -8.18 7.65
N VAL A 85 17.69 -7.52 6.53
CA VAL A 85 18.57 -7.37 5.35
C VAL A 85 18.45 -5.94 4.81
N PRO A 86 19.43 -5.44 4.05
CA PRO A 86 19.26 -4.18 3.32
C PRO A 86 18.08 -4.26 2.35
N SER A 87 17.36 -3.15 2.15
CA SER A 87 16.29 -3.09 1.13
C SER A 87 16.83 -2.93 -0.29
N GLY A 88 18.13 -2.63 -0.43
CA GLY A 88 18.79 -2.44 -1.72
C GLY A 88 18.70 -1.03 -2.29
N GLY A 89 18.11 -0.09 -1.54
CA GLY A 89 18.02 1.32 -1.88
C GLY A 89 17.65 2.19 -0.67
N ASP A 90 17.24 3.43 -0.94
CA ASP A 90 16.91 4.43 0.07
C ASP A 90 15.39 4.59 0.25
N GLU A 91 14.95 4.78 1.49
CA GLU A 91 13.56 5.07 1.86
C GLU A 91 12.56 4.03 1.30
N PRO A 92 12.70 2.73 1.65
CA PRO A 92 11.74 1.71 1.25
C PRO A 92 10.36 2.04 1.80
N CYS A 93 9.37 2.19 0.91
CA CYS A 93 8.03 2.67 1.26
C CYS A 93 6.92 1.65 1.01
N HIS A 94 7.25 0.51 0.39
CA HIS A 94 6.31 -0.58 0.15
C HIS A 94 7.03 -1.92 0.08
N VAL A 95 6.38 -2.97 0.60
CA VAL A 95 6.86 -4.35 0.57
C VAL A 95 5.70 -5.29 0.24
N VAL A 96 5.98 -6.35 -0.52
CA VAL A 96 5.06 -7.47 -0.75
C VAL A 96 5.84 -8.79 -0.63
N ALA A 97 5.19 -9.83 -0.12
CA ALA A 97 5.78 -11.15 0.02
C ALA A 97 5.04 -12.17 -0.84
N THR A 98 5.79 -12.98 -1.58
CA THR A 98 5.34 -14.23 -2.21
C THR A 98 5.81 -15.40 -1.38
N ASP A 99 5.52 -16.62 -1.84
CA ASP A 99 6.01 -17.83 -1.19
C ASP A 99 7.54 -17.94 -1.23
N ASP A 100 8.23 -17.28 -2.15
CA ASP A 100 9.66 -17.50 -2.43
C ASP A 100 10.49 -16.22 -2.52
N GLU A 101 9.86 -15.05 -2.55
CA GLU A 101 10.52 -13.75 -2.64
C GLU A 101 9.82 -12.70 -1.78
N VAL A 102 10.59 -11.71 -1.33
CA VAL A 102 10.08 -10.44 -0.80
C VAL A 102 10.53 -9.35 -1.74
N TRP A 103 9.58 -8.58 -2.26
CA TRP A 103 9.85 -7.45 -3.12
C TRP A 103 9.62 -6.13 -2.40
N VAL A 104 10.48 -5.16 -2.65
CA VAL A 104 10.48 -3.83 -2.02
C VAL A 104 10.61 -2.73 -3.07
N ALA A 105 9.89 -1.62 -2.86
CA ALA A 105 10.06 -0.39 -3.61
C ALA A 105 10.77 0.64 -2.73
N ASN A 106 11.93 1.12 -3.18
CA ASN A 106 12.74 2.16 -2.56
C ASN A 106 12.44 3.51 -3.21
N TYR A 107 11.80 4.41 -2.44
CA TYR A 107 11.32 5.69 -2.94
C TYR A 107 12.44 6.69 -3.18
N GLY A 108 13.42 6.73 -2.26
CA GLY A 108 14.42 7.80 -2.20
C GLY A 108 15.35 7.84 -3.41
N ASP A 109 15.64 6.68 -4.00
CA ASP A 109 16.56 6.52 -5.13
C ASP A 109 15.96 5.79 -6.34
N GLY A 110 14.68 5.41 -6.27
CA GLY A 110 13.97 4.80 -7.39
C GLY A 110 14.43 3.38 -7.72
N VAL A 111 14.68 2.56 -6.69
CA VAL A 111 15.14 1.18 -6.85
C VAL A 111 14.03 0.20 -6.45
N ALA A 112 13.66 -0.71 -7.34
CA ALA A 112 12.94 -1.93 -6.94
C ALA A 112 13.95 -3.01 -6.55
N ALA A 113 13.64 -3.87 -5.59
CA ALA A 113 14.54 -4.93 -5.18
C ALA A 113 13.79 -6.18 -4.72
N ALA A 114 14.45 -7.33 -4.85
CA ALA A 114 13.91 -8.63 -4.47
C ALA A 114 14.89 -9.40 -3.59
N VAL A 115 14.38 -10.04 -2.54
CA VAL A 115 15.14 -10.91 -1.64
C VAL A 115 14.51 -12.30 -1.66
N PRO A 116 15.26 -13.37 -1.98
CA PRO A 116 14.74 -14.73 -1.85
C PRO A 116 14.38 -15.04 -0.40
N VAL A 117 13.30 -15.78 -0.17
CA VAL A 117 12.91 -16.29 1.14
C VAL A 117 12.66 -17.80 1.09
N ASP A 118 12.85 -18.46 2.23
CA ASP A 118 12.51 -19.87 2.39
C ASP A 118 10.98 -20.07 2.35
N PRO A 119 10.42 -20.87 1.45
CA PRO A 119 8.96 -20.96 1.32
C PRO A 119 8.20 -21.56 2.50
N ALA A 120 8.88 -22.32 3.37
CA ALA A 120 8.23 -22.93 4.52
C ALA A 120 8.16 -21.97 5.73
N SER A 121 9.16 -21.12 5.89
CA SER A 121 9.32 -20.23 7.05
C SER A 121 9.11 -18.76 6.71
N GLY A 122 9.41 -18.31 5.49
CA GLY A 122 9.56 -16.89 5.16
C GLY A 122 10.89 -16.30 5.65
N ALA A 123 11.86 -17.11 6.07
CA ALA A 123 13.16 -16.58 6.47
C ALA A 123 13.91 -16.06 5.23
N PHE A 124 14.63 -14.94 5.37
CA PHE A 124 15.51 -14.45 4.30
C PHE A 124 16.53 -15.53 3.91
N ALA A 125 16.59 -15.86 2.62
CA ALA A 125 17.50 -16.84 2.05
C ALA A 125 18.73 -16.19 1.37
N ALA A 126 18.82 -14.86 1.37
CA ALA A 126 20.00 -14.11 0.96
C ALA A 126 20.22 -12.88 1.87
N GLU A 127 21.48 -12.49 2.06
CA GLU A 127 21.85 -11.30 2.85
C GLU A 127 21.81 -10.00 2.03
N GLN A 128 21.80 -10.10 0.69
CA GLN A 128 21.80 -8.97 -0.22
C GLN A 128 20.66 -9.12 -1.23
N PRO A 129 19.87 -8.07 -1.47
CA PRO A 129 18.83 -8.10 -2.48
C PRO A 129 19.39 -8.09 -3.90
N ALA A 130 18.63 -8.65 -4.85
CA ALA A 130 18.76 -8.32 -6.25
C ALA A 130 18.12 -6.94 -6.50
N THR A 131 18.90 -5.98 -7.00
CA THR A 131 18.46 -4.58 -7.17
C THR A 131 18.18 -4.24 -8.63
N HIS A 132 17.13 -3.47 -8.86
CA HIS A 132 16.65 -3.00 -10.15
C HIS A 132 16.51 -1.47 -10.12
N PRO A 133 17.59 -0.71 -10.34
CA PRO A 133 17.52 0.74 -10.36
C PRO A 133 16.73 1.22 -11.59
N HIS A 134 15.81 2.15 -11.38
CA HIS A 134 15.10 2.81 -12.45
C HIS A 134 15.90 4.00 -12.99
N ALA A 135 15.44 4.56 -14.10
CA ALA A 135 16.01 5.75 -14.72
C ALA A 135 14.92 6.51 -15.48
N GLY A 136 15.06 7.83 -15.55
CA GLY A 136 14.09 8.73 -16.18
C GLY A 136 13.65 9.84 -15.23
N SER A 137 12.68 10.62 -15.67
CA SER A 137 12.08 11.73 -14.94
C SER A 137 10.71 12.03 -15.52
N GLY A 138 9.91 12.82 -14.82
CA GLY A 138 8.60 13.32 -15.24
C GLY A 138 8.54 14.85 -15.24
N PRO A 139 7.40 15.43 -15.62
CA PRO A 139 7.26 16.88 -15.77
C PRO A 139 7.15 17.64 -14.44
N HIS A 140 6.79 17.00 -13.32
CA HIS A 140 6.62 17.70 -12.05
C HIS A 140 7.98 18.13 -11.45
N PRO A 141 8.27 19.44 -11.33
CA PRO A 141 9.61 19.95 -11.08
C PRO A 141 10.22 19.48 -9.76
N ASP A 142 9.41 19.27 -8.72
CA ASP A 142 9.91 18.92 -7.38
C ASP A 142 9.66 17.45 -6.98
N ARG A 143 8.87 16.71 -7.76
CA ARG A 143 8.40 15.36 -7.39
C ARG A 143 8.81 14.29 -8.40
N GLN A 144 9.36 14.70 -9.54
CA GLN A 144 9.71 13.81 -10.66
C GLN A 144 11.06 14.18 -11.29
N GLN A 145 12.01 14.68 -10.48
CA GLN A 145 13.38 14.99 -10.94
C GLN A 145 14.19 13.74 -11.29
N GLY A 146 13.76 12.60 -10.76
CA GLY A 146 14.30 11.28 -10.98
C GLY A 146 13.24 10.21 -10.67
N PRO A 147 13.61 8.93 -10.73
CA PRO A 147 12.70 7.85 -10.39
C PRO A 147 12.38 7.79 -8.89
N HIS A 148 11.17 7.32 -8.59
CA HIS A 148 10.66 7.11 -7.24
C HIS A 148 9.76 5.87 -7.23
N ALA A 149 10.34 4.70 -7.02
CA ALA A 149 9.59 3.44 -6.94
C ALA A 149 8.72 3.48 -5.68
N HIS A 150 7.41 3.31 -5.82
CA HIS A 150 6.47 3.57 -4.72
C HIS A 150 5.66 2.34 -4.30
N PHE A 151 5.36 1.42 -5.22
CA PHE A 151 4.48 0.28 -4.93
C PHE A 151 4.87 -0.93 -5.75
N VAL A 152 4.69 -2.11 -5.16
CA VAL A 152 4.96 -3.39 -5.81
C VAL A 152 3.71 -4.27 -5.76
N ALA A 153 3.28 -4.78 -6.90
CA ALA A 153 2.23 -5.79 -7.02
C ALA A 153 2.75 -7.05 -7.69
N VAL A 154 2.29 -8.20 -7.21
CA VAL A 154 2.47 -9.49 -7.88
C VAL A 154 1.35 -9.66 -8.91
N ASP A 155 1.70 -9.91 -10.16
CA ASP A 155 0.79 -10.10 -11.28
C ASP A 155 1.15 -11.40 -12.01
N GLY A 156 0.63 -12.52 -11.50
CA GLY A 156 0.95 -13.85 -12.04
C GLY A 156 2.41 -14.23 -11.83
N ASP A 157 3.13 -14.45 -12.93
CA ASP A 157 4.57 -14.72 -12.98
C ASP A 157 5.43 -13.45 -13.10
N ARG A 158 4.79 -12.27 -13.03
CA ARG A 158 5.44 -10.97 -13.06
C ARG A 158 5.25 -10.21 -11.76
N VAL A 159 6.07 -9.18 -11.62
CA VAL A 159 5.98 -8.16 -10.59
C VAL A 159 5.89 -6.80 -11.28
N LEU A 160 4.87 -6.02 -10.91
CA LEU A 160 4.63 -4.67 -11.39
C LEU A 160 5.08 -3.67 -10.34
N VAL A 161 5.80 -2.62 -10.76
CA VAL A 161 6.27 -1.55 -9.87
C VAL A 161 5.79 -0.19 -10.35
N CYS A 162 5.02 0.52 -9.53
CA CYS A 162 4.67 1.91 -9.79
C CYS A 162 5.89 2.79 -9.54
N ASP A 163 6.32 3.55 -10.55
CA ASP A 163 7.35 4.56 -10.43
C ASP A 163 6.74 5.95 -10.58
N LEU A 164 6.55 6.62 -9.43
CA LEU A 164 5.98 7.96 -9.34
C LEU A 164 6.83 8.95 -10.14
N GLY A 165 8.14 8.80 -10.09
CA GLY A 165 9.11 9.73 -10.64
C GLY A 165 9.16 9.74 -12.17
N THR A 166 8.77 8.64 -12.81
CA THR A 166 8.88 8.45 -14.27
C THR A 166 7.55 8.28 -15.00
N ASP A 167 6.42 8.37 -14.31
CA ASP A 167 5.08 8.10 -14.86
C ASP A 167 4.94 6.70 -15.47
N GLN A 168 5.66 5.71 -14.92
CA GLN A 168 5.74 4.36 -15.48
C GLN A 168 5.25 3.29 -14.52
N LEU A 169 4.69 2.24 -15.11
CA LEU A 169 4.56 0.94 -14.50
C LEU A 169 5.69 0.07 -15.03
N ARG A 170 6.65 -0.31 -14.19
CA ARG A 170 7.73 -1.24 -14.54
C ARG A 170 7.26 -2.68 -14.35
N THR A 171 7.88 -3.61 -15.08
CA THR A 171 7.60 -5.04 -14.95
C THR A 171 8.87 -5.88 -14.88
N TYR A 172 8.84 -6.90 -14.03
CA TYR A 172 9.93 -7.82 -13.75
C TYR A 172 9.41 -9.26 -13.73
N PRO A 173 10.19 -10.26 -14.17
CA PRO A 173 9.84 -11.65 -13.91
C PRO A 173 9.93 -11.96 -12.41
N ARG A 174 8.99 -12.75 -11.89
CA ARG A 174 9.09 -13.35 -10.56
C ARG A 174 10.15 -14.46 -10.57
N GLY A 175 10.85 -14.67 -9.47
CA GLY A 175 12.00 -15.57 -9.42
C GLY A 175 13.30 -14.94 -9.93
N ALA A 176 13.29 -13.64 -10.25
CA ALA A 176 14.48 -12.91 -10.68
C ALA A 176 15.51 -12.73 -9.55
N ALA A 177 15.17 -13.04 -8.29
CA ALA A 177 16.06 -12.93 -7.15
C ALA A 177 17.17 -14.01 -7.10
N THR A 178 17.32 -14.85 -8.13
CA THR A 178 18.37 -15.88 -8.13
C THR A 178 19.78 -15.26 -8.04
N ALA A 179 20.55 -15.82 -7.09
CA ALA A 179 21.86 -15.34 -6.67
C ALA A 179 22.78 -15.02 -7.87
N ALA A 180 23.29 -13.78 -7.86
CA ALA A 180 24.28 -13.26 -8.79
C ALA A 180 23.81 -12.96 -10.22
N THR A 181 22.67 -12.29 -10.40
CA THR A 181 22.60 -11.30 -11.47
C THR A 181 23.57 -10.16 -11.11
N PRO A 182 24.67 -9.96 -11.87
CA PRO A 182 25.47 -8.76 -11.72
C PRO A 182 24.54 -7.54 -11.91
N GLN A 183 24.83 -6.43 -11.23
CA GLN A 183 24.16 -5.15 -11.46
C GLN A 183 23.79 -4.98 -12.96
N GLY A 184 22.49 -5.06 -13.28
CA GLY A 184 21.90 -4.50 -14.50
C GLY A 184 21.80 -5.32 -15.79
N THR A 185 21.40 -6.61 -15.82
CA THR A 185 21.23 -7.29 -17.13
C THR A 185 20.04 -8.24 -17.34
N GLU A 186 18.93 -8.17 -16.59
CA GLU A 186 17.67 -8.76 -17.10
C GLU A 186 16.57 -7.69 -17.15
N ASP A 187 16.10 -7.42 -18.36
CA ASP A 187 15.33 -6.24 -18.76
C ASP A 187 14.08 -6.00 -17.90
N ALA A 188 14.21 -5.06 -16.97
CA ALA A 188 13.09 -4.31 -16.43
C ALA A 188 12.30 -3.69 -17.60
N GLY A 189 11.12 -4.21 -17.88
CA GLY A 189 10.27 -3.67 -18.93
C GLY A 189 9.51 -2.43 -18.44
N VAL A 190 9.09 -1.59 -19.38
CA VAL A 190 7.99 -0.65 -19.12
C VAL A 190 6.71 -1.37 -19.52
N ALA A 191 5.92 -1.79 -18.53
CA ALA A 191 4.62 -2.42 -18.74
C ALA A 191 3.60 -1.41 -19.24
N ALA A 192 3.66 -0.17 -18.73
CA ALA A 192 2.86 0.96 -19.22
C ALA A 192 3.57 2.29 -18.96
N THR A 193 3.28 3.28 -19.79
CA THR A 193 3.55 4.69 -19.51
C THR A 193 2.21 5.40 -19.32
N LEU A 194 2.02 6.02 -18.17
CA LEU A 194 0.83 6.80 -17.83
C LEU A 194 0.98 8.24 -18.38
N PRO A 195 -0.12 9.03 -18.41
CA PRO A 195 -0.03 10.43 -18.80
C PRO A 195 1.07 11.19 -18.02
N PRO A 196 1.81 12.12 -18.67
CA PRO A 196 2.86 12.87 -17.98
C PRO A 196 2.33 13.65 -16.78
N GLY A 197 2.99 13.52 -15.63
CA GLY A 197 2.61 14.19 -14.38
C GLY A 197 1.60 13.40 -13.54
N THR A 198 1.30 12.14 -13.90
CA THR A 198 0.42 11.28 -13.12
C THR A 198 1.01 10.94 -11.75
N GLY A 199 2.29 10.55 -11.71
CA GLY A 199 2.92 10.05 -10.49
C GLY A 199 2.21 8.80 -9.95
N PRO A 200 2.26 7.65 -10.65
CA PRO A 200 1.57 6.45 -10.23
C PRO A 200 2.07 6.01 -8.85
N ARG A 201 1.15 5.85 -7.91
CA ARG A 201 1.46 5.59 -6.51
C ARG A 201 1.22 4.14 -6.13
N HIS A 202 -0.05 3.73 -6.04
CA HIS A 202 -0.49 2.37 -5.71
C HIS A 202 -1.45 1.86 -6.80
N LEU A 203 -1.63 0.54 -6.89
CA LEU A 203 -2.59 -0.06 -7.80
C LEU A 203 -3.36 -1.23 -7.18
N VAL A 204 -4.51 -1.54 -7.77
CA VAL A 204 -5.26 -2.79 -7.54
C VAL A 204 -5.74 -3.37 -8.88
N ARG A 205 -5.92 -4.69 -8.93
CA ARG A 205 -6.58 -5.36 -10.05
C ARG A 205 -8.09 -5.46 -9.79
N LEU A 206 -8.88 -4.91 -10.70
CA LEU A 206 -10.34 -5.00 -10.74
C LEU A 206 -10.78 -6.26 -11.48
N PRO A 207 -12.06 -6.68 -11.35
CA PRO A 207 -12.67 -7.68 -12.23
C PRO A 207 -12.48 -7.36 -13.72
N GLY A 208 -12.44 -8.40 -14.56
CA GLY A 208 -12.24 -8.24 -16.01
C GLY A 208 -10.83 -7.84 -16.41
N ASP A 209 -9.83 -8.15 -15.57
CA ASP A 209 -8.40 -7.90 -15.81
C ASP A 209 -8.05 -6.44 -16.07
N VAL A 210 -8.66 -5.51 -15.34
CA VAL A 210 -8.35 -4.07 -15.40
C VAL A 210 -7.48 -3.67 -14.21
N LEU A 211 -6.39 -2.93 -14.41
CA LEU A 211 -5.68 -2.28 -13.30
C LEU A 211 -6.24 -0.88 -13.06
N ALA A 212 -6.53 -0.58 -11.80
CA ALA A 212 -6.78 0.78 -11.32
C ALA A 212 -5.52 1.29 -10.61
N VAL A 213 -4.91 2.35 -11.16
CA VAL A 213 -3.68 2.97 -10.66
C VAL A 213 -4.00 4.37 -10.17
N VAL A 214 -3.70 4.68 -8.91
CA VAL A 214 -3.89 6.04 -8.39
C VAL A 214 -2.71 6.94 -8.78
N GLY A 215 -3.00 8.10 -9.35
CA GLY A 215 -2.03 9.16 -9.63
C GLY A 215 -1.93 10.12 -8.44
N GLU A 216 -0.80 10.12 -7.74
CA GLU A 216 -0.60 11.00 -6.58
C GLU A 216 -0.57 12.48 -7.00
N LEU A 217 -0.03 12.78 -8.18
CA LEU A 217 0.30 14.14 -8.59
C LEU A 217 -0.79 14.80 -9.43
N ASP A 218 -1.70 14.03 -10.03
CA ASP A 218 -2.80 14.53 -10.87
C ASP A 218 -4.21 14.32 -10.28
N ALA A 219 -4.29 13.71 -9.09
CA ALA A 219 -5.54 13.41 -8.39
C ALA A 219 -6.53 12.52 -9.19
N GLN A 220 -6.02 11.61 -10.04
CA GLN A 220 -6.83 10.69 -10.82
C GLN A 220 -6.69 9.22 -10.39
N VAL A 221 -7.65 8.40 -10.80
CA VAL A 221 -7.52 6.94 -10.90
C VAL A 221 -7.47 6.59 -12.39
N HIS A 222 -6.39 5.99 -12.84
CA HIS A 222 -6.16 5.57 -14.23
C HIS A 222 -6.55 4.10 -14.39
N LEU A 223 -7.24 3.78 -15.47
CA LEU A 223 -7.62 2.43 -15.84
C LEU A 223 -6.74 1.92 -16.96
N LEU A 224 -6.13 0.76 -16.73
CA LEU A 224 -5.27 0.08 -17.70
C LEU A 224 -5.86 -1.29 -18.02
N VAL A 225 -5.81 -1.68 -19.28
CA VAL A 225 -6.25 -3.00 -19.77
C VAL A 225 -5.07 -3.77 -20.36
N PRO A 226 -5.14 -5.10 -20.46
CA PRO A 226 -4.05 -5.89 -21.03
C PRO A 226 -3.79 -5.50 -22.48
N ASP A 227 -2.50 -5.34 -22.84
CA ASP A 227 -2.04 -5.06 -24.20
C ASP A 227 -0.73 -5.81 -24.47
N GLY A 228 -0.85 -6.99 -25.09
CA GLY A 228 0.29 -7.90 -25.29
C GLY A 228 0.89 -8.36 -23.95
N ASP A 229 2.19 -8.15 -23.79
CA ASP A 229 2.93 -8.46 -22.55
C ASP A 229 2.92 -7.27 -21.56
N GLY A 230 2.16 -6.22 -21.84
CA GLY A 230 2.06 -5.00 -21.04
C GLY A 230 0.61 -4.55 -20.85
N TRP A 231 0.46 -3.25 -20.61
CA TRP A 231 -0.79 -2.64 -20.21
C TRP A 231 -1.01 -1.32 -20.96
N ALA A 232 -2.21 -1.11 -21.49
CA ALA A 232 -2.60 0.11 -22.18
C ALA A 232 -3.51 0.97 -21.31
N HIS A 233 -3.17 2.26 -21.16
CA HIS A 233 -4.04 3.24 -20.52
C HIS A 233 -5.29 3.48 -21.38
N THR A 234 -6.48 3.32 -20.80
CA THR A 234 -7.77 3.44 -21.51
C THR A 234 -8.61 4.63 -21.06
N GLY A 235 -8.31 5.18 -19.89
CA GLY A 235 -9.05 6.31 -19.36
C GLY A 235 -8.70 6.61 -17.91
N SER A 236 -9.27 7.70 -17.41
CA SER A 236 -9.07 8.17 -16.04
C SER A 236 -10.36 8.77 -15.50
N VAL A 237 -10.52 8.68 -14.18
CA VAL A 237 -11.59 9.35 -13.44
C VAL A 237 -11.00 10.12 -12.27
N PRO A 238 -11.63 11.23 -11.82
CA PRO A 238 -11.21 11.90 -10.60
C PRO A 238 -11.20 10.93 -9.41
N ALA A 239 -10.15 11.01 -8.59
CA ALA A 239 -10.06 10.20 -7.37
C ALA A 239 -11.09 10.62 -6.33
N THR A 240 -11.49 11.89 -6.30
CA THR A 240 -12.49 12.45 -5.37
C THR A 240 -13.39 13.44 -6.12
N ALA A 241 -14.60 13.65 -5.63
CA ALA A 241 -15.49 14.72 -6.10
C ALA A 241 -15.33 16.02 -5.28
N VAL A 242 -14.54 16.01 -4.20
CA VAL A 242 -14.25 17.22 -3.43
C VAL A 242 -13.56 18.27 -4.31
N PRO A 243 -14.11 19.50 -4.40
CA PRO A 243 -13.45 20.57 -5.13
C PRO A 243 -12.07 20.89 -4.55
N ILE A 244 -11.06 20.98 -5.41
CA ILE A 244 -9.68 21.33 -5.02
C ILE A 244 -9.49 22.84 -5.25
N PRO A 245 -9.36 23.66 -4.18
CA PRO A 245 -9.12 25.09 -4.33
C PRO A 245 -7.81 25.37 -5.08
N GLU A 246 -7.73 26.51 -5.76
CA GLU A 246 -6.49 26.94 -6.42
C GLU A 246 -5.34 27.04 -5.40
N GLY A 247 -4.21 26.41 -5.71
CA GLY A 247 -3.03 26.36 -4.83
C GLY A 247 -3.06 25.25 -3.77
N SER A 248 -4.17 24.50 -3.65
CA SER A 248 -4.25 23.29 -2.83
C SER A 248 -3.89 22.05 -3.65
N VAL A 249 -3.63 20.94 -2.95
CA VAL A 249 -3.37 19.63 -3.57
C VAL A 249 -4.39 18.61 -3.08
N ALA A 250 -4.75 17.67 -3.94
CA ALA A 250 -5.36 16.41 -3.54
C ALA A 250 -4.42 15.29 -3.98
N GLN A 251 -4.02 14.46 -3.03
CA GLN A 251 -2.99 13.45 -3.26
C GLN A 251 -3.56 12.07 -2.90
N PRO A 252 -4.12 11.34 -3.88
CA PRO A 252 -4.46 9.94 -3.73
C PRO A 252 -3.30 9.16 -3.10
N SER A 253 -3.63 8.23 -2.23
CA SER A 253 -2.68 7.49 -1.39
C SER A 253 -2.80 5.99 -1.63
N HIS A 254 -3.39 5.23 -0.70
CA HIS A 254 -3.69 3.82 -0.87
C HIS A 254 -5.04 3.65 -1.60
N VAL A 255 -5.13 2.54 -2.34
CA VAL A 255 -6.35 2.12 -3.04
C VAL A 255 -6.61 0.66 -2.70
N ALA A 256 -7.85 0.35 -2.32
CA ALA A 256 -8.25 -0.99 -1.91
C ALA A 256 -9.60 -1.37 -2.51
N LEU A 257 -9.74 -2.63 -2.87
CA LEU A 257 -10.97 -3.22 -3.40
C LEU A 257 -11.69 -3.98 -2.30
N SER A 258 -13.02 -3.90 -2.25
CA SER A 258 -13.82 -4.74 -1.37
C SER A 258 -13.63 -6.23 -1.69
N PRO A 259 -13.79 -7.15 -0.71
CA PRO A 259 -13.60 -8.58 -0.94
C PRO A 259 -14.45 -9.17 -2.07
N ASP A 260 -15.63 -8.60 -2.33
CA ASP A 260 -16.52 -9.00 -3.41
C ASP A 260 -16.21 -8.36 -4.78
N GLY A 261 -15.21 -7.46 -4.84
CA GLY A 261 -14.77 -6.79 -6.06
C GLY A 261 -15.67 -5.64 -6.53
N THR A 262 -16.68 -5.24 -5.76
CA THR A 262 -17.72 -4.31 -6.24
C THR A 262 -17.51 -2.84 -5.84
N VAL A 263 -16.68 -2.58 -4.83
CA VAL A 263 -16.41 -1.23 -4.31
C VAL A 263 -14.91 -0.99 -4.25
N LEU A 264 -14.47 0.08 -4.89
CA LEU A 264 -13.11 0.60 -4.80
C LEU A 264 -13.08 1.76 -3.81
N THR A 265 -12.08 1.80 -2.94
CA THR A 265 -11.87 2.87 -1.97
C THR A 265 -10.48 3.48 -2.15
N VAL A 266 -10.39 4.80 -2.09
CA VAL A 266 -9.13 5.57 -2.26
C VAL A 266 -9.00 6.57 -1.12
N GLY A 267 -7.92 6.50 -0.36
CA GLY A 267 -7.58 7.55 0.60
C GLY A 267 -7.03 8.77 -0.14
N VAL A 268 -7.57 9.97 0.09
CA VAL A 268 -7.13 11.20 -0.58
C VAL A 268 -6.68 12.23 0.45
N ARG A 269 -5.38 12.51 0.46
CA ARG A 269 -4.75 13.49 1.37
C ARG A 269 -4.95 14.91 0.84
N GLY A 270 -5.09 15.88 1.74
CA GLY A 270 -5.37 17.28 1.43
C GLY A 270 -6.85 17.59 1.67
N PRO A 271 -7.78 17.01 0.90
CA PRO A 271 -9.21 17.00 1.25
C PRO A 271 -9.54 16.11 2.47
N ASP A 272 -8.68 15.15 2.81
CA ASP A 272 -8.82 14.24 3.94
C ASP A 272 -10.11 13.41 3.93
N VAL A 273 -10.32 12.74 2.80
CA VAL A 273 -11.49 11.88 2.55
C VAL A 273 -11.09 10.45 2.19
N LEU A 274 -11.99 9.52 2.48
CA LEU A 274 -12.03 8.21 1.82
C LEU A 274 -13.02 8.30 0.66
N ALA A 275 -12.50 8.39 -0.56
CA ALA A 275 -13.33 8.37 -1.76
C ALA A 275 -13.78 6.93 -2.06
N VAL A 276 -15.05 6.77 -2.41
CA VAL A 276 -15.70 5.47 -2.65
C VAL A 276 -16.26 5.45 -4.06
N HIS A 277 -15.90 4.41 -4.83
CA HIS A 277 -16.37 4.20 -6.20
C HIS A 277 -16.99 2.82 -6.33
N ARG A 278 -18.08 2.72 -7.10
CA ARG A 278 -18.60 1.45 -7.58
C ARG A 278 -17.77 0.97 -8.76
N VAL A 279 -17.39 -0.31 -8.72
CA VAL A 279 -16.85 -1.03 -9.86
C VAL A 279 -18.03 -1.56 -10.68
N LEU A 280 -18.09 -1.17 -11.95
CA LEU A 280 -19.08 -1.62 -12.90
C LEU A 280 -18.38 -2.52 -13.93
N ASP A 281 -18.76 -3.79 -13.99
CA ASP A 281 -18.31 -4.73 -15.02
C ASP A 281 -19.45 -4.95 -16.04
N ASP A 282 -19.19 -4.59 -17.29
CA ASP A 282 -20.14 -4.73 -18.40
C ASP A 282 -19.82 -5.90 -19.34
N GLY A 283 -19.08 -6.91 -18.84
CA GLY A 283 -18.76 -8.11 -19.59
C GLY A 283 -17.47 -7.99 -20.41
N GLY A 284 -16.50 -7.22 -19.91
CA GLY A 284 -15.17 -7.17 -20.51
C GLY A 284 -14.29 -5.98 -20.13
N THR A 285 -14.83 -4.92 -19.53
CA THR A 285 -13.99 -3.80 -19.04
C THR A 285 -14.61 -3.12 -17.83
N ALA A 286 -13.96 -3.26 -16.66
CA ALA A 286 -14.37 -2.56 -15.46
C ALA A 286 -14.31 -1.03 -15.66
N ARG A 287 -15.32 -0.33 -15.16
CA ARG A 287 -15.38 1.13 -15.05
C ARG A 287 -15.62 1.54 -13.61
N LEU A 288 -15.26 2.78 -13.29
CA LEU A 288 -15.47 3.35 -11.97
C LEU A 288 -16.57 4.41 -11.99
N HIS A 289 -17.49 4.32 -11.05
CA HIS A 289 -18.50 5.34 -10.80
C HIS A 289 -18.34 5.85 -9.37
N HIS A 290 -17.98 7.12 -9.21
CA HIS A 290 -17.87 7.74 -7.88
C HIS A 290 -19.23 7.72 -7.17
N LEU A 291 -19.23 7.29 -5.91
CA LEU A 291 -20.43 7.20 -5.07
C LEU A 291 -20.45 8.31 -4.02
N ALA A 292 -19.36 8.44 -3.25
CA ALA A 292 -19.26 9.42 -2.18
C ALA A 292 -17.80 9.69 -1.78
N ASP A 293 -17.59 10.79 -1.07
CA ASP A 293 -16.38 11.08 -0.32
C ASP A 293 -16.74 11.07 1.18
N VAL A 294 -16.17 10.15 1.95
CA VAL A 294 -16.38 10.07 3.40
C VAL A 294 -15.36 10.94 4.10
N GLU A 295 -15.82 11.97 4.82
CA GLU A 295 -14.95 12.88 5.58
C GLU A 295 -14.27 12.16 6.75
N LEU A 296 -12.95 12.28 6.85
CA LEU A 296 -12.16 11.64 7.90
C LEU A 296 -11.82 12.60 9.06
N GLY A 297 -11.96 13.90 8.79
CA GLY A 297 -11.62 14.99 9.68
C GLY A 297 -10.44 15.81 9.15
N THR A 298 -10.38 17.08 9.54
CA THR A 298 -9.31 18.00 9.13
C THR A 298 -7.94 17.48 9.56
N ASP A 299 -6.97 17.57 8.66
CA ASP A 299 -5.58 17.14 8.84
C ASP A 299 -5.42 15.62 9.07
N ALA A 300 -6.44 14.80 8.75
CA ALA A 300 -6.35 13.35 8.93
C ALA A 300 -5.21 12.75 8.11
N TRP A 301 -4.98 13.24 6.88
CA TRP A 301 -3.92 12.77 5.98
C TRP A 301 -3.94 11.24 5.83
N PRO A 302 -5.02 10.66 5.26
CA PRO A 302 -5.19 9.22 5.14
C PRO A 302 -4.12 8.64 4.21
N ARG A 303 -3.04 8.06 4.77
CA ARG A 303 -1.92 7.55 3.96
C ARG A 303 -2.12 6.10 3.54
N HIS A 304 -2.86 5.33 4.35
CA HIS A 304 -3.20 3.94 4.12
C HIS A 304 -4.54 3.60 4.76
N HIS A 305 -5.23 2.59 4.23
CA HIS A 305 -6.41 2.01 4.84
C HIS A 305 -6.52 0.52 4.47
N ALA A 306 -7.23 -0.24 5.28
CA ALA A 306 -7.60 -1.62 4.99
C ALA A 306 -9.12 -1.74 4.93
N VAL A 307 -9.64 -2.42 3.91
CA VAL A 307 -11.03 -2.87 3.85
C VAL A 307 -11.07 -4.28 4.43
N LEU A 308 -11.63 -4.44 5.63
CA LEU A 308 -11.49 -5.68 6.39
C LEU A 308 -12.38 -6.80 5.82
N THR A 309 -11.88 -8.03 5.84
CA THR A 309 -12.72 -9.20 5.57
C THR A 309 -13.70 -9.41 6.74
N SER A 310 -15.00 -9.52 6.46
CA SER A 310 -15.97 -9.86 7.50
C SER A 310 -15.86 -11.35 7.79
N PRO A 311 -15.53 -11.77 9.04
CA PRO A 311 -15.20 -13.17 9.35
C PRO A 311 -16.31 -14.17 9.02
N ASP A 312 -17.57 -13.74 9.01
CA ASP A 312 -18.72 -14.65 8.96
C ASP A 312 -19.71 -14.37 7.82
N GLY A 313 -19.51 -13.32 6.99
CA GLY A 313 -20.54 -12.87 6.03
C GLY A 313 -21.90 -12.49 6.68
N GLU A 314 -22.02 -12.61 8.00
CA GLU A 314 -23.16 -12.25 8.82
C GLU A 314 -23.04 -10.77 9.20
N GLY A 315 -23.45 -9.92 8.28
CA GLY A 315 -23.57 -8.48 8.49
C GLY A 315 -24.69 -7.92 7.63
N ASP A 316 -25.02 -6.65 7.82
CA ASP A 316 -25.96 -5.92 6.96
C ASP A 316 -25.36 -5.53 5.59
N GLY A 317 -24.19 -6.09 5.24
CA GLY A 317 -23.47 -5.83 4.00
C GLY A 317 -22.58 -4.59 4.02
N ALA A 318 -22.54 -3.82 5.11
CA ALA A 318 -21.64 -2.67 5.21
C ALA A 318 -20.16 -3.09 5.25
N LEU A 319 -19.31 -2.34 4.56
CA LEU A 319 -17.86 -2.51 4.62
C LEU A 319 -17.33 -1.92 5.93
N THR A 320 -16.42 -2.65 6.58
CA THR A 320 -15.62 -2.11 7.68
C THR A 320 -14.28 -1.70 7.13
N VAL A 321 -13.92 -0.43 7.30
CA VAL A 321 -12.65 0.13 6.81
C VAL A 321 -11.87 0.70 7.99
N VAL A 322 -10.58 0.39 8.10
CA VAL A 322 -9.69 1.01 9.09
C VAL A 322 -8.68 1.87 8.37
N VAL A 323 -8.68 3.17 8.68
CA VAL A 323 -7.81 4.17 8.04
C VAL A 323 -6.70 4.58 9.00
N ALA A 324 -5.46 4.59 8.50
CA ALA A 324 -4.33 5.24 9.14
C ALA A 324 -4.34 6.74 8.81
N ALA A 325 -4.90 7.54 9.72
CA ALA A 325 -4.90 8.99 9.65
C ALA A 325 -3.57 9.52 10.20
N GLN A 326 -2.56 9.58 9.33
CA GLN A 326 -1.19 9.91 9.68
C GLN A 326 -1.08 11.29 10.35
N GLY A 327 -1.82 12.29 9.84
CA GLY A 327 -1.65 13.68 10.26
C GLY A 327 -2.17 13.95 11.67
N THR A 328 -3.25 13.27 12.07
CA THR A 328 -3.80 13.36 13.44
C THR A 328 -3.19 12.34 14.41
N GLY A 329 -2.43 11.36 13.92
CA GLY A 329 -1.91 10.27 14.75
C GLY A 329 -2.99 9.31 15.22
N GLU A 330 -4.02 9.08 14.40
CA GLU A 330 -5.18 8.26 14.75
C GLU A 330 -5.38 7.09 13.78
N LEU A 331 -5.93 6.00 14.29
CA LEU A 331 -6.68 5.04 13.49
C LEU A 331 -8.16 5.41 13.53
N LEU A 332 -8.81 5.35 12.38
CA LEU A 332 -10.25 5.59 12.25
C LEU A 332 -10.92 4.29 11.83
N ALA A 333 -11.89 3.81 12.60
CA ALA A 333 -12.78 2.74 12.17
C ALA A 333 -13.99 3.35 11.47
N LEU A 334 -14.30 2.85 10.28
CA LEU A 334 -15.39 3.33 9.45
C LEU A 334 -16.34 2.19 9.11
N ARG A 335 -17.61 2.57 8.99
CA ARG A 335 -18.65 1.75 8.36
C ARG A 335 -19.08 2.44 7.07
N VAL A 336 -19.00 1.72 5.94
CA VAL A 336 -19.35 2.25 4.61
C VAL A 336 -20.44 1.40 3.99
N ASP A 337 -21.54 2.02 3.56
CA ASP A 337 -22.58 1.36 2.79
C ASP A 337 -22.08 1.12 1.35
N PRO A 338 -21.95 -0.13 0.88
CA PRO A 338 -21.44 -0.43 -0.46
C PRO A 338 -22.42 -0.01 -1.57
N VAL A 339 -23.68 0.29 -1.25
CA VAL A 339 -24.68 0.72 -2.23
C VAL A 339 -24.52 2.20 -2.54
N SER A 340 -24.64 3.03 -1.51
CA SER A 340 -24.58 4.49 -1.63
C SER A 340 -23.15 5.06 -1.57
N GLY A 341 -22.18 4.29 -1.08
CA GLY A 341 -20.82 4.74 -0.79
C GLY A 341 -20.71 5.64 0.44
N THR A 342 -21.83 6.05 1.03
CA THR A 342 -21.81 6.86 2.25
C THR A 342 -21.24 6.06 3.41
N GLY A 343 -20.57 6.74 4.32
CA GLY A 343 -19.98 6.10 5.48
C GLY A 343 -19.86 7.04 6.66
N GLU A 344 -19.59 6.46 7.81
CA GLU A 344 -19.37 7.18 9.06
C GLU A 344 -18.17 6.64 9.81
N VAL A 345 -17.47 7.50 10.53
CA VAL A 345 -16.44 7.11 11.48
C VAL A 345 -17.13 6.59 12.74
N THR A 346 -17.01 5.30 13.00
CA THR A 346 -17.66 4.62 14.15
C THR A 346 -16.83 4.72 15.43
N ASP A 347 -15.51 4.81 15.29
CA ASP A 347 -14.57 4.89 16.41
C ASP A 347 -13.22 5.49 16.00
N ARG A 348 -12.49 6.01 16.99
CA ARG A 348 -11.15 6.59 16.81
C ARG A 348 -10.21 6.06 17.87
N LEU A 349 -8.98 5.77 17.48
CA LEU A 349 -7.91 5.37 18.40
C LEU A 349 -6.67 6.22 18.14
N SER A 350 -6.28 7.03 19.13
CA SER A 350 -5.01 7.78 19.06
C SER A 350 -3.83 6.87 19.38
N LEU A 351 -2.78 6.94 18.56
CA LEU A 351 -1.51 6.27 18.80
C LEU A 351 -0.45 7.29 19.23
N PRO A 352 0.57 6.87 20.00
CA PRO A 352 1.66 7.77 20.35
C PRO A 352 2.53 8.13 19.14
N THR A 353 2.47 7.41 18.04
CA THR A 353 3.18 7.73 16.79
C THR A 353 2.22 7.71 15.60
N PRO A 354 2.52 8.44 14.50
CA PRO A 354 1.67 8.45 13.31
C PRO A 354 1.52 7.04 12.70
N PRO A 355 0.29 6.52 12.56
CA PRO A 355 0.07 5.28 11.83
C PRO A 355 0.33 5.48 10.34
N ALA A 356 0.87 4.44 9.69
CA ALA A 356 1.33 4.48 8.32
C ALA A 356 0.75 3.36 7.45
N CYS A 357 0.58 2.16 8.01
CA CYS A 357 0.06 0.98 7.33
C CYS A 357 -0.90 0.22 8.26
N VAL A 358 -1.97 -0.33 7.69
CA VAL A 358 -2.95 -1.17 8.40
C VAL A 358 -3.01 -2.49 7.66
N LEU A 359 -2.69 -3.59 8.34
CA LEU A 359 -2.64 -4.93 7.77
C LEU A 359 -3.44 -5.88 8.65
N GLU A 360 -4.33 -6.69 8.07
CA GLU A 360 -5.01 -7.75 8.82
C GLU A 360 -4.00 -8.80 9.27
N ALA A 361 -4.01 -9.13 10.56
CA ALA A 361 -3.07 -10.11 11.11
C ALA A 361 -3.37 -11.54 10.62
N ARG A 362 -4.62 -11.80 10.22
CA ARG A 362 -5.11 -13.05 9.63
C ARG A 362 -6.22 -12.71 8.63
N PRO A 363 -5.90 -12.58 7.33
CA PRO A 363 -6.89 -12.29 6.29
C PRO A 363 -7.85 -13.45 6.02
#